data_AF-A0AAV3SHI8-F1
#
_entry.id   AF-A0AAV3SHI8-F1
#
_cell.length_a   1.000
_cell.length_b   1.000
_cell.length_c   1.000
_cell.angle_alpha   90.00
_cell.angle_beta   90.00
_cell.angle_gamma   90.00
#
_symmetry.space_group_name_H-M   'P 1'
#
loop_
_entity.id
_entity.type
_entity.pdbx_description
1 polymer ?
#
loop_
_entity_poly.entity_id
_entity_poly.type
_entity_poly.pdbx_seq_one_letter_code
_entity_poly.pdbx_strand_id
1 'polypeptide(L)'
;MRDLDETDLELLELLLSDARRPWSELAEVVGLSAPAVADRVERLQERGVLRRFTVDIDRSQLGGGVPVLLTLSVASEGFEDVRETLLNAEAVEYVFTTAEGDLLCYARIADGDVPFWLSRTIETDRIADYEVELLTDAEWRPSTGGTEFALTCAECGNTVTSEGVATRIDGDLYQFCCPSCEARFEEQYEQFEEGAA
;
A
#
# COMPACT_ATOMS: atom_id res chain seq x y z
N MET A 1 -23.45 13.61 -1.62
CA MET A 1 -22.72 12.58 -0.82
C MET A 1 -21.32 13.15 -0.56
N ARG A 2 -20.68 12.99 0.62
CA ARG A 2 -19.57 13.86 1.14
C ARG A 2 -18.20 13.19 1.18
N ASP A 3 -17.15 13.99 0.91
CA ASP A 3 -15.75 13.58 0.85
C ASP A 3 -15.40 12.82 2.13
N LEU A 4 -14.22 12.20 2.23
CA LEU A 4 -13.72 11.87 3.56
C LEU A 4 -13.85 13.14 4.41
N ASP A 5 -14.81 13.15 5.33
CA ASP A 5 -15.12 14.34 6.09
C ASP A 5 -14.18 14.42 7.28
N GLU A 6 -14.21 15.55 7.99
CA GLU A 6 -13.35 15.76 9.15
C GLU A 6 -13.52 14.63 10.19
N THR A 7 -14.73 14.05 10.29
CA THR A 7 -14.99 12.90 11.16
C THR A 7 -14.27 11.64 10.67
N ASP A 8 -14.27 11.34 9.37
CA ASP A 8 -13.54 10.18 8.85
C ASP A 8 -12.01 10.33 9.07
N LEU A 9 -11.48 11.55 8.92
CA LEU A 9 -10.07 11.84 9.20
C LEU A 9 -9.74 11.66 10.68
N GLU A 10 -10.56 12.21 11.57
CA GLU A 10 -10.39 12.05 13.01
C GLU A 10 -10.48 10.57 13.43
N LEU A 11 -11.40 9.80 12.83
CA LEU A 11 -11.47 8.35 13.03
C LEU A 11 -10.18 7.65 12.58
N LEU A 12 -9.62 8.00 11.41
CA LEU A 12 -8.36 7.44 10.95
C LEU A 12 -7.21 7.79 11.91
N GLU A 13 -7.11 9.02 12.39
CA GLU A 13 -6.08 9.43 13.36
C GLU A 13 -6.19 8.64 14.67
N LEU A 14 -7.41 8.49 15.19
CA LEU A 14 -7.65 7.71 16.40
C LEU A 14 -7.28 6.24 16.19
N LEU A 15 -7.64 5.64 15.05
CA LEU A 15 -7.32 4.26 14.71
C LEU A 15 -5.83 4.04 14.42
N LEU A 16 -5.13 5.01 13.84
CA LEU A 16 -3.68 4.98 13.67
C LEU A 16 -2.97 4.98 15.03
N SER A 17 -3.52 5.68 16.02
CA SER A 17 -2.97 5.69 17.38
C SER A 17 -3.21 4.38 18.13
N ASP A 18 -4.41 3.81 18.01
CA ASP A 18 -4.79 2.53 18.61
C ASP A 18 -6.00 1.95 17.88
N ALA A 19 -5.72 0.99 16.99
CA ALA A 19 -6.73 0.30 16.21
C ALA A 19 -7.66 -0.60 17.04
N ARG A 20 -7.36 -0.85 18.32
CA ARG A 20 -8.17 -1.68 19.21
C ARG A 20 -9.21 -0.89 20.01
N ARG A 21 -9.24 0.44 19.88
CA ARG A 21 -10.20 1.27 20.60
C ARG A 21 -11.64 0.81 20.31
N PRO A 22 -12.48 0.63 21.34
CA PRO A 22 -13.88 0.31 21.15
C PRO A 22 -14.60 1.39 20.34
N TRP A 23 -15.55 0.99 19.49
CA TRP A 23 -16.38 1.93 18.73
C TRP A 23 -17.12 2.92 19.63
N SER A 24 -17.46 2.54 20.86
CA SER A 24 -18.07 3.44 21.85
C SER A 24 -17.15 4.60 22.23
N GLU A 25 -15.86 4.33 22.45
CA GLU A 25 -14.90 5.38 22.81
C GLU A 25 -14.63 6.31 21.63
N LEU A 26 -14.49 5.75 20.43
CA LEU A 26 -14.34 6.53 19.20
C LEU A 26 -15.57 7.41 18.94
N ALA A 27 -16.77 6.86 19.15
CA ALA A 27 -18.03 7.55 19.00
C ALA A 27 -18.19 8.74 19.96
N GLU A 28 -17.72 8.60 21.21
CA GLU A 28 -17.69 9.70 22.17
C GLU A 28 -16.80 10.85 21.71
N VAL A 29 -15.65 10.55 21.10
CA VAL A 29 -14.71 11.56 20.59
C VAL A 29 -15.29 12.30 19.39
N VAL A 30 -15.78 11.57 18.39
CA VAL A 30 -16.23 12.17 17.12
C VAL A 30 -17.71 12.60 17.11
N GLY A 31 -18.41 12.49 18.25
CA GLY A 31 -19.80 12.92 18.40
C GLY A 31 -20.83 12.08 17.62
N LEU A 32 -20.57 10.79 17.44
CA LEU A 32 -21.44 9.85 16.73
C LEU A 32 -21.96 8.75 17.67
N SER A 33 -22.78 7.84 17.13
CA SER A 33 -23.11 6.58 17.81
C SER A 33 -22.11 5.49 17.43
N ALA A 34 -21.90 4.50 18.30
CA ALA A 34 -21.00 3.38 18.01
C ALA A 34 -21.34 2.63 16.69
N PRO A 35 -22.63 2.37 16.36
CA PRO A 35 -22.98 1.79 15.06
C PRO A 35 -22.63 2.69 13.87
N ALA A 36 -22.75 4.03 14.01
CA ALA A 36 -22.40 4.96 12.95
C ALA A 36 -20.89 5.05 12.72
N VAL A 37 -20.08 4.91 13.78
CA VAL A 37 -18.62 4.77 13.65
C VAL A 37 -18.25 3.47 12.95
N ALA A 38 -18.84 2.34 13.36
CA ALA A 38 -18.56 1.04 12.72
C ALA A 38 -18.87 1.08 11.22
N ASP A 39 -20.03 1.60 10.84
CA ASP A 39 -20.47 1.79 9.45
C ASP A 39 -19.55 2.75 8.66
N ARG A 40 -19.01 3.79 9.29
CA ARG A 40 -17.97 4.65 8.68
C ARG A 40 -16.67 3.89 8.41
N VAL A 41 -16.15 3.18 9.42
CA VAL A 41 -14.90 2.42 9.29
C VAL A 41 -15.03 1.33 8.24
N GLU A 42 -16.16 0.62 8.19
CA GLU A 42 -16.44 -0.37 7.15
C GLU A 42 -16.38 0.24 5.75
N ARG A 43 -17.03 1.40 5.54
CA ARG A 43 -16.91 2.12 4.26
C ARG A 43 -15.48 2.54 3.93
N LEU A 44 -14.68 2.96 4.92
CA LEU A 44 -13.27 3.31 4.70
C LEU A 44 -12.47 2.08 4.22
N GLN A 45 -12.82 0.89 4.71
CA GLN A 45 -12.22 -0.37 4.28
C GLN A 45 -12.65 -0.77 2.87
N GLU A 46 -13.95 -0.71 2.59
CA GLU A 46 -14.51 -1.02 1.27
C GLU A 46 -13.91 -0.12 0.18
N ARG A 47 -13.71 1.17 0.50
CA ARG A 47 -13.08 2.16 -0.38
C ARG A 47 -11.56 2.08 -0.44
N GLY A 48 -10.93 1.13 0.26
CA GLY A 48 -9.47 0.96 0.27
C GLY A 48 -8.67 2.10 0.92
N VAL A 49 -9.34 3.07 1.55
CA VAL A 49 -8.70 4.11 2.36
C VAL A 49 -8.06 3.47 3.57
N LEU A 50 -8.81 2.63 4.29
CA LEU A 50 -8.30 1.74 5.33
C LEU A 50 -8.01 0.37 4.71
N ARG A 51 -6.78 0.16 4.26
CA ARG A 51 -6.40 -1.07 3.55
C ARG A 51 -6.47 -2.33 4.44
N ARG A 52 -6.04 -2.22 5.69
CA ARG A 52 -6.01 -3.32 6.66
C ARG A 52 -5.82 -2.83 8.09
N PHE A 53 -6.26 -3.66 9.04
CA PHE A 53 -5.78 -3.61 10.42
C PHE A 53 -4.56 -4.52 10.55
N THR A 54 -3.50 -4.03 11.17
CA THR A 54 -2.24 -4.77 11.32
C THR A 54 -1.58 -4.43 12.66
N VAL A 55 -0.45 -5.05 12.93
CA VAL A 55 0.33 -4.86 14.15
C VAL A 55 1.67 -4.23 13.80
N ASP A 56 2.09 -3.24 14.61
CA ASP A 56 3.47 -2.78 14.63
C ASP A 56 4.32 -3.78 15.43
N ILE A 57 5.34 -4.35 14.81
CA ILE A 57 6.22 -5.32 15.45
C ILE A 57 7.63 -4.76 15.42
N ASP A 58 8.19 -4.48 16.61
CA ASP A 58 9.62 -4.24 16.75
C ASP A 58 10.39 -5.55 16.53
N ARG A 59 10.79 -5.75 15.28
CA ARG A 59 11.56 -6.91 14.83
C ARG A 59 12.96 -6.97 15.46
N SER A 60 13.50 -5.88 16.01
CA SER A 60 14.77 -5.92 16.75
C SER A 60 14.68 -6.81 18.00
N GLN A 61 13.47 -6.95 18.57
CA GLN A 61 13.20 -7.77 19.75
C GLN A 61 12.99 -9.25 19.43
N LEU A 62 12.70 -9.60 18.17
CA LEU A 62 12.38 -10.98 17.77
C LEU A 62 13.61 -11.79 17.37
N GLY A 63 14.77 -11.15 17.25
CA GLY A 63 16.00 -11.75 16.78
C GLY A 63 15.94 -12.12 15.29
N GLY A 64 17.12 -12.22 14.66
CA GLY A 64 17.25 -12.70 13.29
C GLY A 64 17.55 -11.59 12.29
N GLY A 65 18.66 -11.79 11.58
CA GLY A 65 19.09 -11.00 10.44
C GLY A 65 19.60 -9.59 10.76
N VAL A 66 20.39 -9.07 9.84
CA VAL A 66 20.82 -7.68 9.80
C VAL A 66 19.82 -6.91 8.94
N PRO A 67 19.20 -5.82 9.44
CA PRO A 67 18.34 -4.99 8.62
C PRO A 67 19.17 -4.28 7.56
N VAL A 68 18.73 -4.37 6.32
CA VAL A 68 19.39 -3.79 5.16
C VAL A 68 18.36 -3.06 4.29
N LEU A 69 18.82 -2.00 3.65
CA LEU A 69 18.17 -1.41 2.50
C LEU A 69 18.94 -1.86 1.26
N LEU A 70 18.23 -2.49 0.33
CA LEU A 70 18.80 -2.94 -0.94
C LEU A 70 18.22 -2.11 -2.07
N THR A 71 19.08 -1.57 -2.91
CA THR A 71 18.69 -0.96 -4.18
C THR A 71 19.11 -1.91 -5.29
N LEU A 72 18.17 -2.35 -6.12
CA LEU A 72 18.39 -3.30 -7.20
C LEU A 72 18.09 -2.61 -8.52
N SER A 73 19.09 -2.51 -9.38
CA SER A 73 18.89 -2.13 -10.78
C SER A 73 18.57 -3.39 -11.57
N VAL A 74 17.32 -3.50 -12.01
CA VAL A 74 16.79 -4.69 -12.68
C VAL A 74 16.64 -4.44 -14.17
N ALA A 75 17.01 -5.41 -14.99
CA ALA A 75 16.78 -5.34 -16.42
C ALA A 75 15.27 -5.28 -16.73
N SER A 76 14.87 -4.47 -17.72
CA SER A 76 13.45 -4.19 -18.02
C SER A 76 12.62 -5.45 -18.25
N GLU A 77 13.20 -6.48 -18.87
CA GLU A 77 12.52 -7.75 -19.19
C GLU A 77 12.24 -8.62 -17.96
N GLY A 78 12.89 -8.36 -16.82
CA GLY A 78 12.74 -9.13 -15.58
C GLY A 78 12.14 -8.35 -14.42
N PHE A 79 11.74 -7.09 -14.62
CA PHE A 79 11.36 -6.17 -13.53
C PHE A 79 10.21 -6.72 -12.67
N GLU A 80 9.08 -7.09 -13.28
CA GLU A 80 7.90 -7.52 -12.53
C GLU A 80 8.14 -8.86 -11.82
N ASP A 81 8.80 -9.81 -12.48
CA ASP A 81 9.16 -11.10 -11.88
C ASP A 81 10.04 -10.92 -10.64
N VAL A 82 11.04 -10.02 -10.71
CA VAL A 82 11.92 -9.74 -9.56
C VAL A 82 11.12 -9.04 -8.46
N ARG A 83 10.25 -8.10 -8.81
CA ARG A 83 9.38 -7.40 -7.86
C ARG A 83 8.46 -8.39 -7.13
N GLU A 84 7.79 -9.28 -7.84
CA GLU A 84 6.92 -10.30 -7.26
C GLU A 84 7.72 -11.28 -6.37
N THR A 85 8.91 -11.68 -6.82
CA THR A 85 9.81 -12.55 -6.04
C THR A 85 10.19 -11.89 -4.71
N LEU A 86 10.51 -10.61 -4.72
CA LEU A 86 10.83 -9.85 -3.50
C LEU A 86 9.62 -9.72 -2.58
N LEU A 87 8.43 -9.43 -3.12
CA LEU A 87 7.19 -9.32 -2.32
C LEU A 87 6.83 -10.62 -1.60
N ASN A 88 7.22 -11.76 -2.16
CA ASN A 88 6.98 -13.09 -1.59
C ASN A 88 8.14 -13.62 -0.73
N ALA A 89 9.27 -12.91 -0.67
CA ALA A 89 10.42 -13.33 0.09
C ALA A 89 10.25 -13.03 1.60
N GLU A 90 10.37 -14.05 2.45
CA GLU A 90 10.19 -13.91 3.91
C GLU A 90 11.11 -12.85 4.54
N ALA A 91 12.30 -12.67 3.97
CA ALA A 91 13.27 -11.71 4.46
C ALA A 91 12.90 -10.24 4.15
N VAL A 92 11.99 -10.00 3.20
CA VAL A 92 11.62 -8.67 2.71
C VAL A 92 10.34 -8.20 3.40
N GLU A 93 10.35 -7.00 3.97
CA GLU A 93 9.15 -6.41 4.59
C GLU A 93 8.51 -5.34 3.70
N TYR A 94 9.30 -4.63 2.89
CA TYR A 94 8.81 -3.63 1.95
C TYR A 94 9.57 -3.68 0.63
N VAL A 95 8.84 -3.46 -0.46
CA VAL A 95 9.37 -3.25 -1.80
C VAL A 95 8.80 -1.94 -2.33
N PHE A 96 9.67 -1.09 -2.85
CA PHE A 96 9.36 0.17 -3.47
C PHE A 96 9.94 0.18 -4.88
N THR A 97 9.29 0.93 -5.76
CA THR A 97 9.78 1.23 -7.11
C THR A 97 10.17 2.70 -7.15
N THR A 98 11.42 2.98 -7.54
CA THR A 98 11.89 4.35 -7.70
C THR A 98 11.39 4.93 -9.03
N ALA A 99 11.47 6.27 -9.19
CA ALA A 99 11.09 6.91 -10.45
C ALA A 99 12.07 6.56 -11.59
N GLU A 100 13.30 6.21 -11.22
CA GLU A 100 14.37 5.75 -12.09
C GLU A 100 14.18 4.31 -12.57
N GLY A 101 13.22 3.57 -11.99
CA GLY A 101 12.92 2.18 -12.35
C GLY A 101 13.76 1.16 -11.59
N ASP A 102 14.35 1.52 -10.46
CA ASP A 102 15.00 0.59 -9.54
C ASP A 102 14.00 0.00 -8.55
N LEU A 103 14.33 -1.17 -8.00
CA LEU A 103 13.62 -1.75 -6.87
C LEU A 103 14.39 -1.47 -5.58
N LEU A 104 13.78 -0.76 -4.66
CA LEU A 104 14.30 -0.56 -3.31
C LEU A 104 13.57 -1.52 -2.37
N CYS A 105 14.27 -2.34 -1.60
CA CYS A 105 13.62 -3.18 -0.61
C CYS A 105 14.26 -3.08 0.78
N TYR A 106 13.40 -3.11 1.79
CA TYR A 106 13.81 -3.22 3.18
C TYR A 106 13.68 -4.67 3.61
N ALA A 107 14.80 -5.26 4.02
CA ALA A 107 14.90 -6.68 4.32
C ALA A 107 15.73 -6.94 5.59
N ARG A 108 15.52 -8.09 6.22
CA ARG A 108 16.37 -8.61 7.30
C ARG A 108 17.06 -9.88 6.86
N ILE A 109 18.35 -9.79 6.58
CA ILE A 109 19.13 -10.89 6.00
C ILE A 109 19.93 -11.61 7.08
N ALA A 110 19.74 -12.93 7.20
CA ALA A 110 20.49 -13.77 8.12
C ALA A 110 22.00 -13.62 7.92
N ASP A 111 22.73 -13.47 9.02
CA ASP A 111 24.21 -13.31 9.05
C ASP A 111 24.76 -12.13 8.22
N GLY A 112 23.91 -11.28 7.64
CA GLY A 112 24.30 -10.18 6.76
C GLY A 112 24.83 -10.61 5.40
N ASP A 113 24.69 -11.88 5.00
CA ASP A 113 25.19 -12.40 3.71
C ASP A 113 24.19 -12.08 2.58
N VAL A 114 24.14 -10.81 2.21
CA VAL A 114 23.30 -10.30 1.13
C VAL A 114 23.62 -10.95 -0.22
N PRO A 115 24.88 -11.10 -0.65
CA PRO A 115 25.19 -11.74 -1.93
C PRO A 115 24.67 -13.17 -2.01
N PHE A 116 24.84 -13.96 -0.94
CA PHE A 116 24.31 -15.31 -0.88
C PHE A 116 22.78 -15.31 -0.95
N TRP A 117 22.13 -14.46 -0.16
CA TRP A 117 20.67 -14.35 -0.16
C TRP A 117 20.11 -13.95 -1.52
N LEU A 118 20.70 -12.95 -2.19
CA LEU A 118 20.30 -12.52 -3.53
C LEU A 118 20.43 -13.66 -4.54
N SER A 119 21.56 -14.37 -4.55
CA SER A 119 21.80 -15.48 -5.48
C SER A 119 20.82 -16.66 -5.32
N ARG A 120 20.21 -16.79 -4.15
CA ARG A 120 19.22 -17.84 -3.83
C ARG A 120 17.79 -17.40 -4.11
N THR A 121 17.54 -16.10 -4.08
CA THR A 121 16.21 -15.51 -4.21
C THR A 121 15.92 -15.10 -5.65
N ILE A 122 16.90 -14.49 -6.33
CA ILE A 122 16.76 -13.91 -7.66
C ILE A 122 17.80 -14.51 -8.60
N GLU A 123 17.39 -14.77 -9.84
CA GLU A 123 18.31 -15.16 -10.92
C GLU A 123 19.28 -13.99 -11.21
N THR A 124 20.57 -14.23 -11.03
CA THR A 124 21.58 -13.17 -10.95
C THR A 124 21.79 -12.41 -12.26
N ASP A 125 21.41 -13.01 -13.37
CA ASP A 125 21.41 -12.42 -14.72
C ASP A 125 20.32 -11.36 -14.91
N ARG A 126 19.33 -11.29 -14.01
CA ARG A 126 18.27 -10.27 -14.02
C ARG A 126 18.65 -8.98 -13.30
N ILE A 127 19.68 -9.04 -12.44
CA ILE A 127 20.18 -7.89 -11.68
C ILE A 127 21.41 -7.34 -12.40
N ALA A 128 21.32 -6.08 -12.86
CA ALA A 128 22.45 -5.41 -13.49
C ALA A 128 23.47 -4.94 -12.45
N ASP A 129 22.99 -4.39 -11.34
CA ASP A 129 23.79 -3.95 -10.21
C ASP A 129 22.93 -3.91 -8.92
N TYR A 130 23.57 -3.91 -7.77
CA TYR A 130 22.88 -3.69 -6.50
C TYR A 130 23.75 -2.95 -5.47
N GLU A 131 23.08 -2.13 -4.66
CA GLU A 131 23.66 -1.44 -3.52
C GLU A 131 23.08 -1.99 -2.22
N VAL A 132 23.93 -2.06 -1.18
CA VAL A 132 23.57 -2.55 0.15
C VAL A 132 23.89 -1.50 1.19
N GLU A 133 22.87 -1.03 1.88
CA GLU A 133 23.03 -0.19 3.07
C GLU A 133 22.63 -0.96 4.32
N LEU A 134 23.54 -1.05 5.29
CA LEU A 134 23.21 -1.62 6.60
C LEU A 134 22.48 -0.58 7.44
N LEU A 135 21.33 -0.96 7.97
CA LEU A 135 20.53 -0.08 8.81
C LEU A 135 20.84 -0.33 10.28
N THR A 136 20.94 0.75 11.05
CA THR A 136 21.05 0.65 12.51
C THR A 136 19.68 0.62 13.19
N ASP A 137 18.68 1.24 12.55
CA ASP A 137 17.34 1.37 13.09
C ASP A 137 16.33 1.65 11.95
N ALA A 138 15.05 1.35 12.21
CA ALA A 138 13.94 1.67 11.33
C ALA A 138 12.67 1.88 12.16
N GLU A 139 12.13 3.11 12.17
CA GLU A 139 10.91 3.45 12.91
C GLU A 139 9.70 3.52 11.97
N TRP A 140 8.61 2.83 12.32
CA TRP A 140 7.32 3.03 11.67
C TRP A 140 6.53 4.12 12.39
N ARG A 141 6.18 5.20 11.66
CA ARG A 141 5.31 6.27 12.17
C ARG A 141 4.20 6.57 11.16
N PRO A 142 3.07 5.83 11.22
CA PRO A 142 1.98 6.09 10.31
C PRO A 142 1.34 7.46 10.62
N SER A 143 0.97 8.19 9.57
CA SER A 143 0.25 9.46 9.72
C SER A 143 -0.74 9.66 8.57
N THR A 144 -1.79 10.45 8.80
CA THR A 144 -2.73 10.92 7.78
C THR A 144 -2.17 12.06 6.93
N GLY A 145 -0.95 12.53 7.22
CA GLY A 145 -0.18 13.42 6.34
C GLY A 145 -0.73 14.84 6.15
N GLY A 146 -1.45 15.43 7.11
CA GLY A 146 -1.89 16.84 7.02
C GLY A 146 -2.71 17.20 5.77
N THR A 147 -3.37 16.20 5.18
CA THR A 147 -3.80 16.26 3.79
C THR A 147 -5.25 16.78 3.64
N GLU A 148 -5.44 17.82 2.83
CA GLU A 148 -6.67 18.00 2.04
C GLU A 148 -6.56 17.04 0.84
N PHE A 149 -7.26 15.91 0.85
CA PHE A 149 -7.12 14.89 -0.19
C PHE A 149 -8.02 15.16 -1.41
N ALA A 150 -7.42 15.08 -2.60
CA ALA A 150 -8.12 14.98 -3.88
C ALA A 150 -7.90 13.58 -4.46
N LEU A 151 -8.83 12.65 -4.24
CA LEU A 151 -8.88 11.38 -4.98
C LEU A 151 -8.98 11.70 -6.48
N THR A 152 -8.33 10.96 -7.37
CA THR A 152 -8.32 11.27 -8.81
C THR A 152 -9.00 10.16 -9.61
N CYS A 153 -9.84 10.54 -10.58
CA CYS A 153 -10.65 9.63 -11.37
C CYS A 153 -9.75 8.86 -12.35
N ALA A 154 -9.82 7.54 -12.33
CA ALA A 154 -9.02 6.66 -13.20
C ALA A 154 -9.30 6.89 -14.70
N GLU A 155 -10.55 7.23 -15.07
CA GLU A 155 -10.92 7.51 -16.47
C GLU A 155 -10.58 8.94 -16.92
N CYS A 156 -10.97 9.98 -16.16
CA CYS A 156 -10.92 11.37 -16.65
C CYS A 156 -9.89 12.27 -15.95
N GLY A 157 -9.20 11.78 -14.91
CA GLY A 157 -8.19 12.55 -14.18
C GLY A 157 -8.75 13.68 -13.29
N ASN A 158 -10.08 13.85 -13.20
CA ASN A 158 -10.68 14.84 -12.31
C ASN A 158 -10.63 14.40 -10.85
N THR A 159 -10.69 15.37 -9.94
CA THR A 159 -10.90 15.07 -8.52
C THR A 159 -12.23 14.34 -8.32
N VAL A 160 -12.14 13.12 -7.79
CA VAL A 160 -13.28 12.34 -7.33
C VAL A 160 -13.74 12.97 -6.04
N THR A 161 -14.86 13.68 -6.15
CA THR A 161 -15.63 14.02 -4.98
C THR A 161 -16.33 12.76 -4.50
N SER A 162 -16.90 12.86 -3.33
CA SER A 162 -17.73 11.87 -2.70
C SER A 162 -18.99 11.35 -3.35
N GLU A 163 -19.40 11.91 -4.48
CA GLU A 163 -20.45 11.32 -5.31
C GLU A 163 -19.87 10.34 -6.35
N GLY A 164 -18.55 10.15 -6.32
CA GLY A 164 -17.84 9.16 -7.10
C GLY A 164 -18.15 7.73 -6.70
N VAL A 165 -17.76 6.82 -7.59
CA VAL A 165 -17.92 5.37 -7.47
C VAL A 165 -16.56 4.69 -7.50
N ALA A 166 -16.46 3.50 -6.94
CA ALA A 166 -15.22 2.75 -6.86
C ALA A 166 -15.48 1.30 -7.26
N THR A 167 -14.61 0.75 -8.10
CA THR A 167 -14.70 -0.63 -8.57
C THR A 167 -13.36 -1.33 -8.40
N ARG A 168 -13.37 -2.64 -8.23
CA ARG A 168 -12.15 -3.47 -8.22
C ARG A 168 -12.08 -4.28 -9.51
N ILE A 169 -10.97 -4.16 -10.22
CA ILE A 169 -10.66 -4.92 -11.45
C ILE A 169 -9.29 -5.56 -11.24
N ASP A 170 -9.20 -6.89 -11.41
CA ASP A 170 -8.00 -7.71 -11.17
C ASP A 170 -7.28 -7.50 -9.83
N GLY A 171 -8.04 -7.11 -8.79
CA GLY A 171 -7.52 -6.88 -7.44
C GLY A 171 -7.06 -5.44 -7.18
N ASP A 172 -6.94 -4.62 -8.22
CA ASP A 172 -6.65 -3.19 -8.10
C ASP A 172 -7.95 -2.37 -7.92
N LEU A 173 -7.90 -1.37 -7.04
CA LEU A 173 -9.03 -0.50 -6.73
C LEU A 173 -8.96 0.78 -7.56
N TYR A 174 -9.97 1.00 -8.40
CA TYR A 174 -10.13 2.19 -9.23
C TYR A 174 -11.24 3.09 -8.67
N GLN A 175 -11.03 4.41 -8.79
CA GLN A 175 -11.97 5.44 -8.32
C GLN A 175 -12.44 6.26 -9.52
N PHE A 176 -13.73 6.60 -9.57
CA PHE A 176 -14.33 7.34 -10.68
C PHE A 176 -15.18 8.48 -10.18
N CYS A 177 -15.17 9.62 -10.87
CA CYS A 177 -15.97 10.77 -10.46
C CYS A 177 -17.49 10.56 -10.66
N CYS A 178 -17.90 9.56 -11.43
CA CYS A 178 -19.31 9.23 -11.70
C CYS A 178 -19.46 7.81 -12.33
N PRO A 179 -20.67 7.20 -12.30
CA PRO A 179 -20.94 5.89 -12.90
C PRO A 179 -20.63 5.78 -14.40
N SER A 180 -20.70 6.89 -15.14
CA SER A 180 -20.37 6.89 -16.56
C SER A 180 -18.86 6.77 -16.81
N CYS A 181 -18.03 7.25 -15.90
CA CYS A 181 -16.58 7.09 -15.98
C CYS A 181 -16.18 5.66 -15.63
N GLU A 182 -16.83 5.05 -14.64
CA GLU A 182 -16.68 3.64 -14.29
C GLU A 182 -17.02 2.74 -15.48
N ALA A 183 -18.22 2.86 -16.03
CA ALA A 183 -18.64 2.03 -17.16
C ALA A 183 -17.74 2.16 -18.40
N ARG A 184 -17.25 3.38 -18.69
CA ARG A 184 -16.31 3.61 -19.80
C ARG A 184 -14.94 3.00 -19.57
N PHE A 185 -14.49 2.98 -18.33
CA PHE A 185 -13.22 2.38 -17.95
C PHE A 185 -13.31 0.86 -18.01
N GLU A 186 -14.39 0.28 -17.46
CA GLU A 186 -14.65 -1.17 -17.53
C GLU A 186 -14.72 -1.65 -18.99
N GLU A 187 -15.46 -0.95 -19.86
CA GLU A 187 -15.59 -1.30 -21.28
C GLU A 187 -14.26 -1.19 -22.04
N GLN A 188 -13.40 -0.21 -21.68
CA GLN A 188 -12.04 -0.12 -22.23
C GLN A 188 -11.15 -1.25 -21.73
N TYR A 189 -11.20 -1.53 -20.43
CA TYR A 189 -10.40 -2.57 -19.80
C TYR A 189 -10.70 -3.96 -20.40
N GLU A 190 -11.99 -4.30 -20.56
CA GLU A 190 -12.43 -5.53 -21.21
C GLU A 190 -11.92 -5.63 -22.66
N GLN A 191 -11.96 -4.53 -23.43
CA GLN A 191 -11.42 -4.50 -24.80
C GLN A 191 -9.90 -4.68 -24.85
N PHE A 192 -9.17 -4.18 -23.85
CA PHE A 192 -7.73 -4.39 -23.74
C PHE A 192 -7.39 -5.84 -23.39
N GLU A 193 -8.16 -6.48 -22.51
CA GLU A 193 -7.99 -7.91 -22.20
C GLU A 193 -8.33 -8.82 -23.39
N GLU A 194 -9.44 -8.55 -24.09
CA GLU A 194 -9.84 -9.32 -25.27
C GLU A 194 -8.90 -9.13 -26.47
N GLY A 195 -8.23 -7.98 -26.57
CA GLY A 195 -7.21 -7.71 -27.57
C GLY A 195 -5.82 -8.29 -27.26
N ALA A 196 -5.60 -8.73 -26.01
CA ALA A 196 -4.35 -9.32 -25.54
C ALA A 196 -4.36 -10.87 -25.50
N ALA A 197 -5.52 -11.50 -25.75
CA ALA A 197 -5.71 -12.94 -25.87
C ALA A 197 -5.61 -13.46 -27.32
#